data_AF-A0A976G2M0-F1
#
_entry.id   AF-A0A976G2M0-F1
#
_cell.length_a   1.000
_cell.length_b   1.000
_cell.length_c   1.000
_cell.angle_alpha   90.00
_cell.angle_beta   90.00
_cell.angle_gamma   90.00
#
_symmetry.space_group_name_H-M   'P 1'
#
loop_
_entity.id
_entity.type
_entity.pdbx_description
1 polymer ?
#
loop_
_entity_poly.entity_id
_entity_poly.type
_entity_poly.pdbx_seq_one_letter_code
_entity_poly.pdbx_strand_id
1 'polypeptide(L)'
;MRSRIQHALKITALGAAACMTPAVAQHAPDNAIRNADGSRTILRSQQLPEANERHARWCRLHGGVDITNDGDVTLGPKTFDAVVCRRLNPSAPGFSGAYIPKNPDQNVISPDTEMEQAPFIMPQSPRISPEPDGRLAPHSSTVIPTISVYPNNGYTTKRDTLFYPASYAIFYDFTGSPKGRVVSKIPLLGCQWSWEGLIQWNPHQVDGFTACMAPSFQAVVGTQIEACVGFVCARGEGSFVVE
;
A
#
# COMPACT_ATOMS: atom_id res chain seq x y z
N MET A 1 -21.55 -77.15 -21.37
CA MET A 1 -22.74 -76.46 -20.83
C MET A 1 -22.32 -75.57 -19.67
N ARG A 2 -22.76 -74.29 -19.67
CA ARG A 2 -22.77 -73.29 -18.58
C ARG A 2 -21.39 -72.80 -18.07
N SER A 3 -20.89 -71.58 -18.32
CA SER A 3 -21.40 -70.19 -18.22
C SER A 3 -21.01 -69.51 -16.89
N ARG A 4 -20.39 -68.32 -17.02
CA ARG A 4 -20.31 -67.18 -16.07
C ARG A 4 -19.29 -67.34 -14.91
N ILE A 5 -18.51 -66.34 -14.46
CA ILE A 5 -18.72 -64.87 -14.37
C ILE A 5 -17.37 -64.14 -14.55
N GLN A 6 -17.38 -63.07 -15.34
CA GLN A 6 -16.37 -62.01 -15.39
C GLN A 6 -16.55 -61.06 -14.20
N HIS A 7 -15.48 -60.65 -13.53
CA HIS A 7 -15.45 -59.35 -12.84
C HIS A 7 -14.13 -58.64 -13.13
N ALA A 8 -14.18 -57.77 -14.14
CA ALA A 8 -13.23 -56.68 -14.31
C ALA A 8 -13.51 -55.64 -13.21
N LEU A 9 -12.57 -55.48 -12.28
CA LEU A 9 -12.58 -54.31 -11.39
C LEU A 9 -12.28 -53.08 -12.25
N LYS A 10 -13.31 -52.30 -12.55
CA LYS A 10 -13.17 -50.92 -13.00
C LYS A 10 -12.68 -50.10 -11.82
N ILE A 11 -11.38 -49.79 -11.80
CA ILE A 11 -10.84 -48.73 -10.95
C ILE A 11 -11.30 -47.42 -11.56
N THR A 12 -12.39 -46.86 -11.04
CA THR A 12 -12.74 -45.46 -11.27
C THR A 12 -11.71 -44.61 -10.53
N ALA A 13 -10.68 -44.19 -11.26
CA ALA A 13 -9.89 -43.03 -10.88
C ALA A 13 -10.80 -41.81 -10.96
N LEU A 14 -11.39 -41.43 -9.82
CA LEU A 14 -11.93 -40.08 -9.63
C LEU A 14 -10.74 -39.12 -9.71
N GLY A 15 -10.49 -38.62 -10.92
CA GLY A 15 -9.70 -37.42 -11.11
C GLY A 15 -10.41 -36.29 -10.39
N ALA A 16 -9.98 -36.00 -9.16
CA ALA A 16 -10.24 -34.72 -8.54
C ALA A 16 -9.55 -33.67 -9.41
N ALA A 17 -10.31 -33.06 -10.32
CA ALA A 17 -9.92 -31.79 -10.90
C ALA A 17 -9.83 -30.81 -9.73
N ALA A 18 -8.62 -30.61 -9.21
CA ALA A 18 -8.31 -29.50 -8.35
C ALA A 18 -8.50 -28.24 -9.21
N CYS A 19 -9.72 -27.72 -9.23
CA CYS A 19 -9.96 -26.34 -9.62
C CYS A 19 -9.15 -25.50 -8.63
N MET A 20 -7.94 -25.11 -9.03
CA MET A 20 -7.16 -24.09 -8.33
C MET A 20 -7.92 -22.78 -8.51
N THR A 21 -8.94 -22.56 -7.67
CA THR A 21 -9.45 -21.22 -7.45
C THR A 21 -8.34 -20.43 -6.80
N PRO A 22 -7.92 -19.27 -7.35
CA PRO A 22 -7.00 -18.40 -6.64
C PRO A 22 -7.60 -18.12 -5.26
N ALA A 23 -6.78 -18.24 -4.21
CA ALA A 23 -7.20 -17.92 -2.85
C ALA A 23 -7.75 -16.48 -2.87
N VAL A 24 -9.04 -16.32 -2.63
CA VAL A 24 -9.70 -15.01 -2.61
C VAL A 24 -9.01 -14.17 -1.54
N ALA A 25 -8.54 -12.97 -1.90
CA ALA A 25 -7.93 -12.07 -0.93
C ALA A 25 -8.89 -11.82 0.23
N GLN A 26 -8.41 -11.96 1.47
CA GLN A 26 -9.21 -11.79 2.68
C GLN A 26 -8.87 -10.45 3.32
N HIS A 27 -9.88 -9.79 3.91
CA HIS A 27 -9.61 -8.61 4.72
C HIS A 27 -8.74 -9.02 5.91
N ALA A 28 -7.65 -8.29 6.12
CA ALA A 28 -6.84 -8.46 7.30
C ALA A 28 -7.68 -8.18 8.56
N PRO A 29 -7.46 -8.92 9.65
CA PRO A 29 -8.18 -8.70 10.89
C PRO A 29 -7.85 -7.30 11.42
N ASP A 30 -8.90 -6.49 11.55
CA ASP A 30 -8.86 -5.18 12.18
C ASP A 30 -10.16 -4.94 12.99
N ASN A 31 -10.20 -3.83 13.71
CA ASN A 31 -11.35 -3.37 14.48
C ASN A 31 -12.05 -2.20 13.78
N ALA A 32 -12.03 -2.15 12.44
CA ALA A 32 -12.52 -1.01 11.70
C ALA A 32 -14.05 -0.87 11.77
N ILE A 33 -14.53 0.36 11.93
CA ILE A 33 -15.94 0.72 11.88
C ILE A 33 -16.34 0.90 10.42
N ARG A 34 -17.41 0.24 9.98
CA ARG A 34 -17.94 0.40 8.61
C ARG A 34 -18.66 1.74 8.45
N ASN A 35 -18.34 2.45 7.39
CA ASN A 35 -18.96 3.71 7.00
C ASN A 35 -20.08 3.48 5.99
N ALA A 36 -20.92 4.49 5.76
CA ALA A 36 -22.08 4.41 4.87
C ALA A 36 -21.69 4.19 3.39
N ASP A 37 -20.51 4.64 2.97
CA ASP A 37 -19.96 4.47 1.62
C ASP A 37 -19.26 3.11 1.40
N GLY A 38 -19.29 2.22 2.41
CA GLY A 38 -18.63 0.92 2.39
C GLY A 38 -17.15 0.96 2.74
N SER A 39 -16.55 2.15 2.91
CA SER A 39 -15.22 2.27 3.51
C SER A 39 -15.25 1.82 4.98
N ARG A 40 -14.07 1.60 5.57
CA ARG A 40 -13.94 1.21 6.97
C ARG A 40 -12.86 2.04 7.66
N THR A 41 -13.14 2.56 8.84
CA THR A 41 -12.20 3.42 9.59
C THR A 41 -11.75 2.73 10.86
N ILE A 42 -10.44 2.62 11.01
CA ILE A 42 -9.78 2.27 12.26
C ILE A 42 -9.48 3.57 12.99
N LEU A 43 -10.07 3.75 14.16
CA LEU A 43 -9.81 4.93 14.98
C LEU A 43 -8.41 4.87 15.59
N ARG A 44 -7.83 6.05 15.79
CA ARG A 44 -6.53 6.23 16.42
C ARG A 44 -6.40 5.39 17.69
N SER A 45 -5.29 4.66 17.79
CA SER A 45 -4.95 3.82 18.94
C SER A 45 -5.95 2.70 19.25
N GLN A 46 -6.85 2.36 18.31
CA GLN A 46 -7.79 1.27 18.51
C GLN A 46 -7.38 -0.02 17.78
N GLN A 47 -6.30 -0.03 16.98
CA GLN A 47 -5.89 -1.26 16.30
C GLN A 47 -5.70 -2.43 17.25
N LEU A 48 -6.12 -3.61 16.79
CA LEU A 48 -5.90 -4.87 17.46
C LEU A 48 -4.40 -5.10 17.70
N PRO A 49 -3.99 -5.67 18.85
CA PRO A 49 -2.58 -5.96 19.14
C PRO A 49 -1.88 -6.76 18.04
N GLU A 50 -2.55 -7.76 17.47
CA GLU A 50 -2.00 -8.61 16.42
C GLU A 50 -1.77 -7.84 15.11
N ALA A 51 -2.63 -6.85 14.81
CA ALA A 51 -2.44 -5.96 13.66
C ALA A 51 -1.24 -5.03 13.91
N ASN A 52 -1.12 -4.46 15.11
CA ASN A 52 0.01 -3.61 15.49
C ASN A 52 1.34 -4.33 15.35
N GLU A 53 1.43 -5.56 15.83
CA GLU A 53 2.66 -6.34 15.71
C GLU A 53 3.02 -6.63 14.26
N ARG A 54 2.03 -7.00 13.43
CA ARG A 54 2.22 -7.25 11.99
C ARG A 54 2.70 -5.99 11.27
N HIS A 55 2.06 -4.86 11.52
CA HIS A 55 2.37 -3.56 10.92
C HIS A 55 3.74 -3.05 11.38
N ALA A 56 4.06 -3.15 12.67
CA ALA A 56 5.37 -2.78 13.22
C ALA A 56 6.50 -3.61 12.62
N ARG A 57 6.30 -4.92 12.44
CA ARG A 57 7.27 -5.78 11.77
C ARG A 57 7.43 -5.40 10.29
N TRP A 58 6.32 -5.14 9.58
CA TRP A 58 6.35 -4.69 8.18
C TRP A 58 7.13 -3.38 8.02
N CYS A 59 6.81 -2.35 8.80
CA CYS A 59 7.49 -1.06 8.72
C CYS A 59 8.98 -1.20 9.06
N ARG A 60 9.34 -2.03 10.06
CA ARG A 60 10.74 -2.26 10.44
C ARG A 60 11.54 -2.90 9.32
N LEU A 61 10.97 -3.91 8.65
CA LEU A 61 11.60 -4.57 7.49
C LEU A 61 11.89 -3.56 6.37
N HIS A 62 11.03 -2.56 6.23
CA HIS A 62 11.15 -1.46 5.28
C HIS A 62 11.87 -0.22 5.88
N GLY A 63 12.62 -0.36 6.98
CA GLY A 63 13.44 0.73 7.54
C GLY A 63 12.64 1.93 8.06
N GLY A 64 11.42 1.69 8.53
CA GLY A 64 10.55 2.68 9.15
C GLY A 64 10.00 2.20 10.49
N VAL A 65 9.13 3.02 11.06
CA VAL A 65 8.33 2.75 12.25
C VAL A 65 6.86 2.80 11.90
N ASP A 66 6.07 1.93 12.51
CA ASP A 66 4.62 1.94 12.33
C ASP A 66 4.01 3.16 13.04
N ILE A 67 3.26 3.95 12.29
CA ILE A 67 2.52 5.13 12.76
C ILE A 67 1.03 5.01 12.44
N THR A 68 0.56 3.80 12.11
CA THR A 68 -0.84 3.55 11.74
C THR A 68 -1.79 3.89 12.91
N ASN A 69 -1.31 3.82 14.16
CA ASN A 69 -2.05 4.24 15.36
C ASN A 69 -1.89 5.71 15.78
N ASP A 70 -1.07 6.48 15.07
CA ASP A 70 -0.86 7.91 15.38
C ASP A 70 -2.00 8.79 14.85
N GLY A 71 -2.85 8.23 13.99
CA GLY A 71 -4.01 8.88 13.39
C GLY A 71 -5.16 7.90 13.14
N ASP A 72 -6.26 8.45 12.63
CA ASP A 72 -7.38 7.65 12.12
C ASP A 72 -7.03 7.15 10.72
N VAL A 73 -7.32 5.88 10.45
CA VAL A 73 -7.05 5.26 9.14
C VAL A 73 -8.34 4.77 8.49
N THR A 74 -8.68 5.34 7.34
CA THR A 74 -9.84 4.92 6.53
C THR A 74 -9.39 4.12 5.31
N LEU A 75 -9.95 2.93 5.16
CA LEU A 75 -9.70 1.99 4.07
C LEU A 75 -10.86 2.01 3.09
N GLY A 76 -10.56 2.04 1.80
CA GLY A 76 -11.58 1.96 0.74
C GLY A 76 -12.39 0.65 0.80
N PRO A 77 -13.56 0.61 0.17
CA PRO A 77 -14.46 -0.55 0.21
C PRO A 77 -13.85 -1.84 -0.34
N LYS A 78 -12.81 -1.73 -1.19
CA LYS A 78 -12.09 -2.87 -1.78
C LYS A 78 -10.63 -2.96 -1.32
N THR A 79 -10.32 -2.35 -0.18
CA THR A 79 -8.99 -2.41 0.44
C THR A 79 -8.92 -3.52 1.49
N PHE A 80 -8.03 -4.48 1.28
CA PHE A 80 -7.90 -5.66 2.15
C PHE A 80 -7.10 -5.37 3.42
N ASP A 81 -6.14 -4.46 3.35
CA ASP A 81 -5.30 -4.02 4.46
C ASP A 81 -4.67 -2.65 4.14
N ALA A 82 -4.21 -1.92 5.16
CA ALA A 82 -3.26 -0.84 4.97
C ALA A 82 -2.37 -0.63 6.19
N VAL A 83 -1.13 -0.26 5.89
CA VAL A 83 -0.09 0.04 6.88
C VAL A 83 0.47 1.41 6.59
N VAL A 84 0.63 2.22 7.63
CA VAL A 84 1.23 3.55 7.53
C VAL A 84 2.53 3.54 8.32
N CYS A 85 3.62 3.76 7.60
CA CYS A 85 4.97 3.82 8.16
C CYS A 85 5.50 5.26 8.13
N ARG A 86 6.48 5.53 9.00
CA ARG A 86 7.34 6.70 8.94
C ARG A 86 8.79 6.25 8.82
N ARG A 87 9.53 6.80 7.86
CA ARG A 87 10.98 6.55 7.76
C ARG A 87 11.73 7.08 8.97
N LEU A 88 12.76 6.32 9.39
CA LEU A 88 13.68 6.75 10.46
C LEU A 88 14.70 7.78 9.96
N ASN A 89 15.11 7.66 8.69
CA ASN A 89 15.99 8.63 8.04
C ASN A 89 15.15 9.63 7.23
N PRO A 90 15.05 10.90 7.63
CA PRO A 90 14.23 11.91 6.97
C PRO A 90 14.74 12.29 5.58
N SER A 91 16.01 11.99 5.28
CA SER A 91 16.60 12.21 3.95
C SER A 91 16.40 11.02 3.01
N ALA A 92 15.92 9.88 3.51
CA ALA A 92 15.68 8.71 2.68
C ALA A 92 14.32 8.88 1.96
N PRO A 93 14.25 8.63 0.65
CA PRO A 93 12.96 8.65 -0.04
C PRO A 93 12.04 7.61 0.58
N GLY A 94 10.75 7.96 0.58
CA GLY A 94 9.67 7.06 0.93
C GLY A 94 9.41 5.99 -0.12
N PHE A 95 8.35 5.25 0.11
CA PHE A 95 7.96 4.12 -0.71
C PHE A 95 7.02 4.51 -1.83
N SER A 96 7.50 4.41 -3.08
CA SER A 96 6.69 4.59 -4.29
C SER A 96 6.76 3.35 -5.18
N GLY A 97 5.63 2.91 -5.72
CA GLY A 97 5.53 1.78 -6.62
C GLY A 97 4.55 0.73 -6.08
N ALA A 98 4.84 -0.54 -6.27
CA ALA A 98 4.08 -1.63 -5.65
C ALA A 98 4.98 -2.83 -5.31
N TYR A 99 4.46 -3.67 -4.42
CA TYR A 99 5.03 -4.97 -4.09
C TYR A 99 4.05 -6.07 -4.47
N ILE A 100 4.54 -7.24 -4.87
CA ILE A 100 3.73 -8.41 -5.19
C ILE A 100 4.25 -9.63 -4.39
N PRO A 101 3.35 -10.50 -3.89
CA PRO A 101 3.78 -11.74 -3.26
C PRO A 101 4.54 -12.62 -4.25
N LYS A 102 5.65 -13.21 -3.81
CA LYS A 102 6.29 -14.29 -4.59
C LYS A 102 5.43 -15.55 -4.62
N ASN A 103 4.68 -15.80 -3.54
CA ASN A 103 3.70 -16.86 -3.47
C ASN A 103 2.27 -16.29 -3.66
N PRO A 104 1.57 -16.59 -4.78
CA PRO A 104 0.27 -16.00 -5.09
C PRO A 104 -0.86 -16.43 -4.14
N ASP A 105 -0.65 -17.47 -3.33
CA ASP A 105 -1.66 -17.92 -2.35
C ASP A 105 -1.73 -17.02 -1.09
N GLN A 106 -0.85 -16.03 -0.99
CA GLN A 106 -0.77 -15.14 0.18
C GLN A 106 -1.66 -13.91 0.00
N ASN A 107 -2.50 -13.65 1.01
CA ASN A 107 -3.59 -12.69 0.90
C ASN A 107 -3.53 -11.48 1.86
N VAL A 108 -2.46 -11.31 2.64
CA VAL A 108 -2.34 -10.25 3.67
C VAL A 108 -0.93 -9.64 3.69
N ILE A 109 -0.83 -8.34 4.03
CA ILE A 109 0.46 -7.68 4.34
C ILE A 109 1.07 -8.35 5.56
N SER A 110 2.11 -9.15 5.36
CA SER A 110 2.85 -9.79 6.44
C SER A 110 4.35 -9.58 6.26
N PRO A 111 5.12 -9.32 7.33
CA PRO A 111 6.58 -9.33 7.28
C PRO A 111 7.16 -10.72 6.93
N ASP A 112 6.39 -11.79 7.18
CA ASP A 112 6.79 -13.17 6.92
C ASP A 112 6.49 -13.59 5.47
N THR A 113 5.75 -12.76 4.75
CA THR A 113 5.42 -12.95 3.35
C THR A 113 6.58 -12.46 2.49
N GLU A 114 7.14 -13.37 1.69
CA GLU A 114 8.14 -12.98 0.71
C GLU A 114 7.52 -12.13 -0.38
N MET A 115 7.85 -10.85 -0.35
CA MET A 115 7.46 -9.87 -1.32
C MET A 115 8.60 -9.59 -2.29
N GLU A 116 8.25 -9.31 -3.54
CA GLU A 116 9.16 -8.69 -4.48
C GLU A 116 8.59 -7.35 -4.95
N GLN A 117 9.46 -6.45 -5.38
CA GLN A 117 9.03 -5.19 -5.96
C GLN A 117 8.43 -5.47 -7.33
N ALA A 118 7.26 -4.90 -7.60
CA ALA A 118 6.64 -4.99 -8.91
C ALA A 118 7.59 -4.42 -9.98
N PRO A 119 7.69 -5.06 -11.17
CA PRO A 119 8.59 -4.58 -12.21
C PRO A 119 8.26 -3.14 -12.61
N PHE A 120 9.29 -2.30 -12.76
CA PHE A 120 9.08 -0.93 -13.23
C PHE A 120 8.86 -0.91 -14.75
N ILE A 121 7.94 -0.07 -15.21
CA ILE A 121 7.65 0.12 -16.64
C ILE A 121 8.90 0.67 -17.36
N MET A 122 9.69 1.50 -16.67
CA MET A 122 10.99 1.94 -17.15
C MET A 122 12.10 1.29 -16.32
N PRO A 123 13.15 0.72 -16.95
CA PRO A 123 14.32 0.25 -16.22
C PRO A 123 14.91 1.45 -15.47
N GLN A 124 15.10 1.28 -14.15
CA GLN A 124 15.66 2.33 -13.30
C GLN A 124 17.01 2.76 -13.88
N SER A 125 17.11 3.98 -14.41
CA SER A 125 18.43 4.58 -14.59
C SER A 125 19.04 4.77 -13.19
N PRO A 126 20.34 4.52 -13.00
CA PRO A 126 20.99 4.78 -11.72
C PRO A 126 20.72 6.23 -11.32
N ARG A 127 20.12 6.41 -10.13
CA ARG A 127 19.83 7.72 -9.56
C ARG A 127 21.15 8.49 -9.45
N ILE A 128 21.37 9.45 -10.34
CA ILE A 128 22.37 10.50 -10.13
C ILE A 128 21.81 11.36 -9.01
N SER A 129 22.44 11.32 -7.84
CA SER A 129 22.18 12.26 -6.76
C SER A 129 22.25 13.68 -7.32
N PRO A 130 21.27 14.57 -7.05
CA PRO A 130 21.52 15.98 -7.24
C PRO A 130 22.61 16.37 -6.24
N GLU A 131 23.82 16.67 -6.72
CA GLU A 131 24.79 17.43 -5.95
C GLU A 131 24.14 18.76 -5.56
N PRO A 132 24.14 19.15 -4.27
CA PRO A 132 23.70 20.48 -3.87
C PRO A 132 24.79 21.48 -4.27
N ASP A 133 24.56 22.16 -5.39
CA ASP A 133 25.40 23.27 -5.83
C ASP A 133 25.25 24.43 -4.84
N GLY A 134 26.31 24.66 -4.05
CA GLY A 134 26.33 25.63 -2.99
C GLY A 134 26.37 27.06 -3.53
N ARG A 135 25.35 27.86 -3.20
CA ARG A 135 25.49 29.31 -3.03
C ARG A 135 24.68 29.78 -1.83
N LEU A 136 25.41 30.11 -0.76
CA LEU A 136 24.94 30.87 0.38
C LEU A 136 24.49 32.27 -0.09
N ALA A 137 23.22 32.57 0.08
CA ALA A 137 22.73 33.94 0.17
C ALA A 137 22.01 34.09 1.52
N PRO A 138 22.36 35.09 2.36
CA PRO A 138 21.68 35.32 3.62
C PRO A 138 20.38 36.05 3.31
N HIS A 139 19.28 35.30 3.20
CA HIS A 139 17.96 35.87 3.08
C HIS A 139 17.12 35.41 4.26
N SER A 140 16.65 36.39 5.01
CA SER A 140 15.61 36.29 6.04
C SER A 140 14.51 35.33 5.56
N SER A 141 14.54 34.08 6.01
CA SER A 141 13.60 33.06 5.54
C SER A 141 12.43 33.01 6.53
N THR A 142 11.32 33.62 6.13
CA THR A 142 10.04 33.08 6.54
C THR A 142 10.00 31.67 5.97
N VAL A 143 10.16 30.65 6.81
CA VAL A 143 10.14 29.26 6.38
C VAL A 143 8.71 28.95 5.95
N ILE A 144 8.50 28.72 4.65
CA ILE A 144 7.17 28.51 4.07
C ILE A 144 6.83 27.02 4.22
N PRO A 145 5.74 26.65 4.90
CA PRO A 145 5.31 25.24 4.98
C PRO A 145 5.06 24.67 3.59
N THR A 146 5.65 23.51 3.31
CA THR A 146 5.50 22.84 2.00
C THR A 146 5.13 21.37 2.18
N ILE A 147 4.39 20.84 1.19
CA ILE A 147 3.98 19.44 1.15
C ILE A 147 4.45 18.88 -0.19
N SER A 148 5.18 17.77 -0.13
CA SER A 148 5.57 16.99 -1.31
C SER A 148 4.84 15.66 -1.29
N VAL A 149 4.29 15.24 -2.43
CA VAL A 149 3.58 13.96 -2.57
C VAL A 149 4.17 13.13 -3.69
N TYR A 150 4.17 11.81 -3.47
CA TYR A 150 4.77 10.84 -4.37
C TYR A 150 3.77 9.71 -4.59
N PRO A 151 3.09 9.69 -5.76
CA PRO A 151 2.06 8.70 -6.05
C PRO A 151 2.66 7.30 -6.22
N ASN A 152 1.82 6.28 -6.04
CA ASN A 152 2.16 4.93 -6.49
C ASN A 152 2.17 4.94 -8.03
N ASN A 153 3.31 4.68 -8.65
CA ASN A 153 3.51 4.96 -10.06
C ASN A 153 4.56 4.06 -10.70
N GLY A 154 4.40 3.82 -12.01
CA GLY A 154 5.47 3.37 -12.89
C GLY A 154 5.80 1.88 -12.80
N TYR A 155 4.84 1.02 -12.47
CA TYR A 155 5.04 -0.43 -12.36
C TYR A 155 4.05 -1.24 -13.20
N THR A 156 4.33 -2.54 -13.35
CA THR A 156 3.41 -3.52 -13.95
C THR A 156 2.91 -4.49 -12.89
N THR A 157 1.67 -4.96 -13.03
CA THR A 157 1.11 -6.05 -12.24
C THR A 157 0.36 -7.02 -13.14
N LYS A 158 0.26 -8.28 -12.74
CA LYS A 158 -0.54 -9.26 -13.47
C LYS A 158 -2.01 -9.11 -13.13
N ARG A 159 -2.88 -9.50 -14.06
CA ARG A 159 -4.33 -9.64 -13.81
C ARG A 159 -4.61 -10.52 -12.59
N ASP A 160 -5.70 -10.21 -11.89
CA ASP A 160 -6.21 -10.98 -10.75
C ASP A 160 -5.17 -11.27 -9.65
N THR A 161 -4.14 -10.42 -9.54
CA THR A 161 -3.05 -10.59 -8.58
C THR A 161 -3.21 -9.62 -7.43
N LEU A 162 -2.99 -10.10 -6.20
CA LEU A 162 -2.87 -9.24 -5.03
C LEU A 162 -1.56 -8.47 -5.12
N PHE A 163 -1.64 -7.15 -4.95
CA PHE A 163 -0.47 -6.28 -4.96
C PHE A 163 -0.62 -5.20 -3.89
N TYR A 164 0.52 -4.61 -3.50
CA TYR A 164 0.59 -3.65 -2.42
C TYR A 164 1.18 -2.33 -2.92
N PRO A 165 0.37 -1.44 -3.50
CA PRO A 165 0.83 -0.15 -3.93
C PRO A 165 1.26 0.69 -2.74
N ALA A 166 2.36 1.41 -2.93
CA ALA A 166 2.96 2.29 -1.94
C ALA A 166 3.06 3.71 -2.49
N SER A 167 2.68 4.68 -1.66
CA SER A 167 2.76 6.11 -1.96
C SER A 167 3.04 6.85 -0.67
N TYR A 168 3.67 8.02 -0.75
CA TYR A 168 4.04 8.77 0.45
C TYR A 168 3.92 10.27 0.27
N ALA A 169 3.83 10.96 1.41
CA ALA A 169 3.88 12.40 1.49
C ALA A 169 4.93 12.83 2.51
N ILE A 170 5.55 14.00 2.25
CA ILE A 170 6.46 14.65 3.18
C ILE A 170 5.94 16.06 3.47
N PHE A 171 5.84 16.38 4.74
CA PHE A 171 5.44 17.69 5.25
C PHE A 171 6.69 18.39 5.79
N TYR A 172 7.01 19.55 5.22
CA TYR A 172 8.12 20.39 5.63
C TYR A 172 7.61 21.66 6.32
N ASP A 173 8.31 22.04 7.37
CA ASP A 173 8.22 23.35 8.03
C ASP A 173 6.86 23.67 8.67
N PHE A 174 6.08 22.64 8.98
CA PHE A 174 4.88 22.76 9.80
C PHE A 174 5.23 22.83 11.29
N THR A 175 4.78 23.89 11.97
CA THR A 175 5.00 24.11 13.41
C THR A 175 3.72 23.91 14.22
N GLY A 176 3.85 23.51 15.49
CA GLY A 176 2.71 23.41 16.41
C GLY A 176 1.88 22.14 16.27
N SER A 177 2.44 21.10 15.64
CA SER A 177 1.81 19.80 15.47
C SER A 177 0.41 19.85 14.87
N PRO A 178 0.21 20.52 13.72
CA PRO A 178 -1.11 20.66 13.14
C PRO A 178 -1.66 19.30 12.69
N LYS A 179 -2.99 19.21 12.58
CA LYS A 179 -3.66 18.05 12.01
C LYS A 179 -3.45 18.02 10.50
N GLY A 180 -2.91 16.91 10.01
CA GLY A 180 -2.70 16.65 8.59
C GLY A 180 -3.47 15.43 8.11
N ARG A 181 -3.67 15.34 6.80
CA ARG A 181 -4.34 14.22 6.13
C ARG A 181 -3.53 13.80 4.92
N VAL A 182 -3.40 12.50 4.70
CA VAL A 182 -2.85 11.92 3.46
C VAL A 182 -3.85 10.90 2.93
N VAL A 183 -4.22 11.02 1.66
CA VAL A 183 -5.15 10.11 0.99
C VAL A 183 -4.51 9.61 -0.29
N SER A 184 -4.50 8.30 -0.49
CA SER A 184 -4.05 7.68 -1.74
C SER A 184 -5.10 6.71 -2.23
N LYS A 185 -5.39 6.75 -3.53
CA LYS A 185 -6.49 5.98 -4.13
C LYS A 185 -6.14 5.47 -5.52
N ILE A 186 -6.72 4.32 -5.83
CA ILE A 186 -6.80 3.72 -7.16
C ILE A 186 -8.29 3.63 -7.49
N PRO A 187 -8.89 4.68 -8.09
CA PRO A 187 -10.35 4.81 -8.21
C PRO A 187 -11.01 3.63 -8.92
N LEU A 188 -10.41 3.14 -10.02
CA LEU A 188 -10.93 2.00 -10.78
C LEU A 188 -11.12 0.75 -9.92
N LEU A 189 -10.26 0.57 -8.91
CA LEU A 189 -10.24 -0.62 -8.06
C LEU A 189 -11.01 -0.42 -6.75
N GLY A 190 -11.48 0.80 -6.43
CA GLY A 190 -12.04 1.11 -5.11
C GLY A 190 -11.04 0.87 -3.96
N CYS A 191 -9.75 0.83 -4.28
CA CYS A 191 -8.68 0.62 -3.31
C CYS A 191 -8.12 1.97 -2.87
N GLN A 192 -8.18 2.25 -1.58
CA GLN A 192 -7.81 3.54 -1.00
C GLN A 192 -7.30 3.36 0.42
N TRP A 193 -6.37 4.22 0.82
CA TRP A 193 -6.09 4.48 2.22
C TRP A 193 -6.10 5.99 2.49
N SER A 194 -6.55 6.37 3.68
CA SER A 194 -6.52 7.73 4.20
C SER A 194 -6.00 7.68 5.62
N TRP A 195 -4.98 8.48 5.93
CA TRP A 195 -4.47 8.67 7.29
C TRP A 195 -4.69 10.11 7.71
N GLU A 196 -5.24 10.31 8.90
CA GLU A 196 -5.50 11.62 9.47
C GLU A 196 -4.96 11.70 10.91
N GLY A 197 -3.93 12.52 11.12
CA GLY A 197 -3.18 12.55 12.39
C GLY A 197 -2.41 13.85 12.60
N LEU A 198 -1.57 13.89 13.63
CA LEU A 198 -0.76 15.07 13.97
C LEU A 198 0.59 15.04 13.26
N ILE A 199 1.01 16.18 12.70
CA ILE A 199 2.31 16.34 12.03
C ILE A 199 3.37 16.77 13.04
N GLN A 200 4.06 15.79 13.66
CA GLN A 200 4.86 16.00 14.88
C GLN A 200 6.37 16.22 14.67
N TRP A 201 6.87 16.21 13.43
CA TRP A 201 8.31 16.29 13.13
C TRP A 201 8.54 17.07 11.83
N ASN A 202 9.72 17.65 11.61
CA ASN A 202 10.03 18.37 10.39
C ASN A 202 11.36 17.86 9.78
N PRO A 203 11.34 17.20 8.62
CA PRO A 203 10.14 16.79 7.88
C PRO A 203 9.34 15.69 8.59
N HIS A 204 8.01 15.68 8.41
CA HIS A 204 7.17 14.54 8.78
C HIS A 204 6.86 13.74 7.52
N GLN A 205 7.15 12.44 7.53
CA GLN A 205 6.86 11.57 6.40
C GLN A 205 5.79 10.55 6.74
N VAL A 206 4.86 10.34 5.80
CA VAL A 206 3.76 9.38 5.91
C VAL A 206 3.81 8.48 4.67
N ASP A 207 4.26 7.24 4.85
CA ASP A 207 4.32 6.21 3.82
C ASP A 207 3.15 5.25 3.99
N GLY A 208 2.23 5.18 3.03
CA GLY A 208 1.13 4.24 3.11
C GLY A 208 1.25 3.11 2.09
N PHE A 209 1.04 1.90 2.58
CA PHE A 209 0.91 0.66 1.82
C PHE A 209 -0.53 0.20 1.94
N THR A 210 -1.13 -0.29 0.86
CA THR A 210 -2.46 -0.86 0.91
C THR A 210 -2.50 -2.18 0.16
N ALA A 211 -3.33 -3.13 0.55
CA ALA A 211 -3.51 -4.38 -0.18
C ALA A 211 -4.69 -4.25 -1.16
N CYS A 212 -4.42 -4.44 -2.45
CA CYS A 212 -5.38 -4.29 -3.55
C CYS A 212 -5.36 -5.48 -4.50
N MET A 213 -6.51 -5.83 -5.08
CA MET A 213 -6.57 -6.81 -6.18
C MET A 213 -6.49 -6.09 -7.53
N ALA A 214 -5.58 -6.56 -8.39
CA ALA A 214 -5.49 -6.09 -9.77
C ALA A 214 -6.78 -6.44 -10.54
N PRO A 215 -7.18 -5.65 -11.54
CA PRO A 215 -8.36 -5.96 -12.33
C PRO A 215 -8.14 -7.23 -13.16
N SER A 216 -9.25 -7.87 -13.55
CA SER A 216 -9.24 -9.09 -14.38
C SER A 216 -9.00 -8.82 -15.88
N PHE A 217 -8.81 -7.55 -16.25
CA PHE A 217 -8.60 -7.10 -17.62
C PHE A 217 -7.35 -6.23 -17.72
N GLN A 218 -6.75 -6.22 -18.90
CA GLN A 218 -5.58 -5.38 -19.19
C GLN A 218 -5.99 -3.91 -19.28
N ALA A 219 -5.24 -3.05 -18.59
CA ALA A 219 -5.52 -1.62 -18.56
C ALA A 219 -4.30 -0.83 -18.09
N VAL A 220 -4.29 0.45 -18.44
CA VAL A 220 -3.51 1.46 -17.72
C VAL A 220 -4.41 2.02 -16.62
N VAL A 221 -4.00 1.87 -15.37
CA VAL A 221 -4.80 2.23 -14.21
C VAL A 221 -4.22 3.48 -13.57
N GLY A 222 -5.04 4.54 -13.46
CA GLY A 222 -4.67 5.80 -12.83
C GLY A 222 -4.71 5.74 -11.31
N THR A 223 -3.83 6.51 -10.68
CA THR A 223 -3.61 6.55 -9.23
C THR A 223 -3.53 8.01 -8.79
N GLN A 224 -3.97 8.31 -7.58
CA GLN A 224 -3.98 9.68 -7.06
C GLN A 224 -3.54 9.68 -5.61
N ILE A 225 -2.77 10.71 -5.23
CA ILE A 225 -2.43 11.03 -3.84
C ILE A 225 -2.72 12.51 -3.57
N GLU A 226 -3.26 12.81 -2.40
CA GLU A 226 -3.43 14.16 -1.87
C GLU A 226 -2.92 14.18 -0.42
N ALA A 227 -2.16 15.21 -0.07
CA ALA A 227 -1.79 15.48 1.31
C ALA A 227 -2.12 16.92 1.66
N CYS A 228 -2.73 17.14 2.83
CA CYS A 228 -3.20 18.46 3.25
C CYS A 228 -2.91 18.74 4.73
N VAL A 229 -2.70 20.02 5.04
CA VAL A 229 -2.75 20.60 6.39
C VAL A 229 -3.54 21.90 6.31
N GLY A 230 -4.71 21.94 6.96
CA GLY A 230 -5.64 23.06 6.81
C GLY A 230 -6.02 23.29 5.35
N PHE A 231 -5.70 24.47 4.81
CA PHE A 231 -5.96 24.84 3.40
C PHE A 231 -4.78 24.56 2.46
N VAL A 232 -3.62 24.16 2.99
CA VAL A 232 -2.43 23.84 2.18
C VAL A 232 -2.52 22.39 1.76
N CYS A 233 -2.56 22.14 0.44
CA CYS A 233 -2.64 20.79 -0.12
C CYS A 233 -1.64 20.62 -1.26
N ALA A 234 -1.08 19.42 -1.36
CA ALA A 234 -0.34 18.95 -2.52
C ALA A 234 -1.04 17.72 -3.12
N ARG A 235 -1.00 17.61 -4.46
CA ARG A 235 -1.64 16.54 -5.22
C ARG A 235 -0.66 15.94 -6.20
N GLY A 236 -0.76 14.64 -6.37
CA GLY A 236 0.04 13.88 -7.33
C GLY A 236 -0.81 12.82 -8.01
N GLU A 237 -0.51 12.56 -9.27
CA GLU A 237 -1.15 11.51 -10.06
C GLU A 237 -0.08 10.56 -10.61
N GLY A 238 -0.44 9.29 -10.71
CA GLY A 238 0.42 8.25 -11.27
C GLY A 238 -0.39 7.26 -12.08
N SER A 239 0.31 6.26 -12.62
CA SER A 239 -0.34 5.14 -13.28
C SER A 239 0.51 3.88 -13.20
N PHE A 240 -0.14 2.74 -13.41
CA PHE A 240 0.52 1.45 -13.58
C PHE A 240 -0.18 0.65 -14.68
N VAL A 241 0.49 -0.38 -15.18
CA VAL A 241 -0.03 -1.25 -16.24
C VAL A 241 -0.44 -2.60 -15.65
N VAL A 242 -1.56 -3.13 -16.13
CA VAL A 242 -2.05 -4.47 -15.81
C VAL A 242 -1.92 -5.35 -17.03
N GLU A 243 -1.22 -6.48 -16.91
CA GLU A 243 -0.92 -7.44 -17.99
C GLU A 243 -1.57 -8.82 -17.79
#